data_AF-A0A8H7KSR3-F1
#
_entry.id   AF-A0A8H7KSR3-F1
#
_cell.length_a   1.000
_cell.length_b   1.000
_cell.length_c   1.000
_cell.angle_alpha   90.00
_cell.angle_beta   90.00
_cell.angle_gamma   90.00
#
_symmetry.space_group_name_H-M   'P 1'
#
loop_
_entity.id
_entity.type
_entity.pdbx_description
1 polymer ?
#
loop_
_entity_poly.entity_id
_entity_poly.type
_entity_poly.pdbx_seq_one_letter_code
_entity_poly.pdbx_strand_id
1 'polypeptide(L)'
;MLIQYERPGRDKSKVKHLCAILYLPVAAEARAARIIEAENTGDKSKLQKGDTMDISITKMVVAPCNEDEQDRQYDNQRNEAPCLCSTCLENPPISKILPCNCSRCLPEPVPIKKPKPRAVAESAALMIPQSERLSKAMHVIAKEHMLSYRLALFDAKDERTSGFTPLTSYLPAKDIQLILDTYTLLLTNGELQICRIFAHNNYILYNIDGFVKVLQTAEKDLAPICTANQEKERVGRATSGYPISGALSPNYFVHNWG
;
A
#
# COMPACT_ATOMS: atom_id res chain seq x y z
N MET A 1 20.36 -17.64 -5.96
CA MET A 1 19.08 -17.07 -5.48
C MET A 1 17.95 -18.12 -5.40
N LEU A 2 18.01 -19.24 -6.13
CA LEU A 2 16.96 -20.29 -6.12
C LEU A 2 16.89 -21.15 -4.83
N ILE A 3 17.96 -21.23 -4.02
CA ILE A 3 17.98 -22.01 -2.77
C ILE A 3 16.89 -21.59 -1.76
N GLN A 4 16.38 -20.36 -1.84
CA GLN A 4 15.29 -19.90 -0.97
C GLN A 4 13.90 -20.32 -1.45
N TYR A 5 13.73 -20.59 -2.75
CA TYR A 5 12.44 -20.94 -3.35
C TYR A 5 12.12 -22.45 -3.26
N GLU A 6 13.11 -23.29 -2.96
CA GLU A 6 12.94 -24.75 -2.86
C GLU A 6 12.61 -25.25 -1.44
N ARG A 7 12.54 -24.35 -0.45
CA ARG A 7 12.17 -24.73 0.93
C ARG A 7 10.66 -24.92 1.12
N PRO A 8 9.79 -24.06 0.57
CA PRO A 8 8.36 -24.33 0.51
C PRO A 8 8.09 -25.55 -0.38
N GLY A 9 7.32 -26.53 0.11
CA GLY A 9 6.88 -27.67 -0.71
C GLY A 9 7.56 -29.01 -0.48
N ARG A 10 8.51 -29.11 0.46
CA ARG A 10 9.03 -30.42 0.89
C ARG A 10 7.93 -31.35 1.42
N ASP A 11 6.94 -30.76 2.10
CA ASP A 11 5.78 -31.48 2.60
C ASP A 11 4.54 -31.13 1.75
N LYS A 12 4.24 -32.01 0.78
CA LYS A 12 3.12 -31.84 -0.15
C LYS A 12 1.75 -31.88 0.54
N SER A 13 1.67 -32.46 1.75
CA SER A 13 0.42 -32.47 2.52
C SER A 13 0.03 -31.08 3.02
N LYS A 14 1.01 -30.18 3.18
CA LYS A 14 0.82 -28.84 3.73
C LYS A 14 0.59 -27.77 2.65
N VAL A 15 1.12 -27.96 1.46
CA VAL A 15 1.02 -26.96 0.37
C VAL A 15 0.54 -27.64 -0.91
N LYS A 16 -0.75 -27.48 -1.22
CA LYS A 16 -1.39 -28.07 -2.41
C LYS A 16 -0.96 -27.39 -3.72
N HIS A 17 -0.71 -26.08 -3.67
CA HIS A 17 -0.37 -25.26 -4.83
C HIS A 17 0.91 -24.49 -4.54
N LEU A 18 2.03 -25.09 -4.93
CA LEU A 18 3.34 -24.45 -4.82
C LEU A 18 3.51 -23.48 -5.97
N CYS A 19 3.70 -22.20 -5.65
CA CYS A 19 4.05 -21.19 -6.62
C CYS A 19 5.28 -20.41 -6.12
N ALA A 20 6.20 -20.14 -7.04
CA ALA A 20 7.29 -19.19 -6.80
C ALA A 20 6.88 -17.83 -7.39
N ILE A 21 6.84 -16.81 -6.53
CA ILE A 21 6.50 -15.44 -6.94
C ILE A 21 7.79 -14.62 -6.97
N LEU A 22 8.13 -14.11 -8.15
CA LEU A 22 9.28 -13.22 -8.34
C LEU A 22 8.81 -11.77 -8.45
N TYR A 23 9.13 -10.95 -7.44
CA TYR A 23 8.82 -9.53 -7.47
C TYR A 23 9.88 -8.77 -8.25
N LEU A 24 9.48 -8.12 -9.35
CA LEU A 24 10.37 -7.37 -10.22
C LEU A 24 9.93 -5.91 -10.29
N PRO A 25 10.86 -4.93 -10.31
CA PRO A 25 10.51 -3.56 -10.64
C PRO A 25 10.01 -3.47 -12.08
N VAL A 26 9.19 -2.46 -12.39
CA VAL A 26 8.60 -2.25 -13.73
C VAL A 26 9.66 -2.20 -14.84
N ALA A 27 10.84 -1.66 -14.54
CA ALA A 27 11.95 -1.57 -15.48
C ALA A 27 12.85 -2.84 -15.55
N ALA A 28 12.51 -3.91 -14.83
CA ALA A 28 13.37 -5.10 -14.72
C ALA A 28 13.56 -5.81 -16.06
N GLU A 29 12.50 -5.96 -16.86
CA GLU A 29 12.60 -6.66 -18.15
C GLU A 29 13.51 -5.92 -19.12
N ALA A 30 13.32 -4.59 -19.25
CA ALA A 30 14.16 -3.75 -20.10
C ALA A 30 15.62 -3.75 -19.62
N ARG A 31 15.85 -3.71 -18.30
CA ARG A 31 17.19 -3.86 -17.71
C ARG A 31 17.78 -5.23 -18.06
N ALA A 32 17.00 -6.29 -17.91
CA ALA A 32 17.48 -7.64 -18.14
C ALA A 32 17.86 -7.88 -19.60
N ALA A 33 17.05 -7.37 -20.54
CA ALA A 33 17.35 -7.41 -21.97
C ALA A 33 18.69 -6.74 -22.30
N ARG A 34 18.98 -5.56 -21.73
CA ARG A 34 20.27 -4.87 -21.94
C ARG A 34 21.46 -5.67 -21.41
N ILE A 35 21.31 -6.31 -20.26
CA ILE A 35 22.37 -7.12 -19.65
C ILE A 35 22.67 -8.34 -20.53
N ILE A 36 21.65 -9.03 -21.05
CA ILE A 36 21.85 -10.15 -21.99
C ILE A 36 22.47 -9.69 -23.29
N GLU A 37 22.06 -8.55 -23.82
CA GLU A 37 22.65 -8.01 -25.04
C GLU A 37 24.14 -7.69 -24.85
N ALA A 38 24.50 -7.01 -23.75
CA ALA A 38 25.88 -6.69 -23.41
C ALA A 38 26.73 -7.96 -23.19
N GLU A 39 26.17 -9.00 -22.56
CA GLU A 39 26.82 -10.30 -22.39
C GLU A 39 27.08 -10.99 -23.73
N ASN A 40 26.09 -11.02 -24.61
CA ASN A 40 26.18 -11.67 -25.92
C ASN A 40 27.18 -10.95 -26.85
N THR A 41 27.29 -9.62 -26.79
CA THR A 41 28.20 -8.85 -27.64
C THR A 41 29.56 -8.56 -26.99
N GLY A 42 29.71 -8.81 -25.69
CA GLY A 42 30.87 -8.38 -24.90
C GLY A 42 31.00 -6.85 -24.74
N ASP A 43 29.98 -6.09 -25.15
CA ASP A 43 30.02 -4.62 -25.18
C ASP A 43 29.38 -4.03 -23.92
N LYS A 44 30.24 -3.73 -22.94
CA LYS A 44 29.81 -3.12 -21.66
C LYS A 44 29.31 -1.69 -21.81
N SER A 45 29.52 -1.01 -22.95
CA SER A 45 29.07 0.37 -23.16
C SER A 45 27.54 0.50 -23.20
N LYS A 46 26.83 -0.60 -23.45
CA LYS A 46 25.36 -0.67 -23.46
C LYS A 46 24.73 -0.67 -22.06
N LEU A 47 25.52 -0.89 -21.01
CA LEU A 47 25.05 -0.95 -19.63
C LEU A 47 24.92 0.45 -19.03
N GLN A 48 23.82 0.71 -18.31
CA GLN A 48 23.65 1.95 -17.54
C GLN A 48 24.17 1.79 -16.11
N LYS A 49 24.48 2.91 -15.44
CA LYS A 49 24.84 2.90 -14.01
C LYS A 49 23.71 2.28 -13.19
N GLY A 50 23.99 1.15 -12.55
CA GLY A 50 23.00 0.40 -11.75
C GLY A 50 22.34 -0.77 -12.49
N ASP A 51 22.73 -1.06 -13.74
CA ASP A 51 22.37 -2.29 -14.43
C ASP A 51 23.23 -3.46 -13.92
N THR A 52 22.98 -3.84 -12.66
CA THR A 52 23.55 -5.01 -12.02
C THR A 52 22.43 -6.00 -11.73
N MET A 53 22.45 -7.16 -12.38
CA MET A 53 21.55 -8.28 -12.13
C MET A 53 22.35 -9.56 -12.38
N ASP A 54 22.08 -10.60 -11.60
CA ASP A 54 22.69 -11.91 -11.84
C ASP A 54 22.27 -12.42 -13.23
N ILE A 55 23.22 -12.97 -14.01
CA ILE A 55 22.96 -13.38 -15.38
C ILE A 55 21.89 -14.48 -15.47
N SER A 56 21.80 -15.36 -14.46
CA SER A 56 20.79 -16.41 -14.43
C SER A 56 19.39 -15.82 -14.20
N ILE A 57 19.27 -14.83 -13.32
CA ILE A 57 18.02 -14.09 -13.11
C ILE A 57 17.65 -13.31 -14.35
N THR A 58 18.62 -12.66 -14.99
CA THR A 58 18.44 -11.89 -16.20
C THR A 58 17.83 -12.74 -17.32
N LYS A 59 18.37 -13.94 -17.53
CA LYS A 59 17.85 -14.91 -18.50
C LYS A 59 16.47 -15.41 -18.14
N MET A 60 16.21 -15.70 -16.85
CA MET A 60 14.89 -16.06 -16.34
C MET A 60 13.85 -14.97 -16.62
N VAL A 61 14.20 -13.70 -16.37
CA VAL A 61 13.29 -12.57 -16.53
C VAL A 61 12.85 -12.42 -17.98
N VAL A 62 13.72 -12.61 -18.96
CA VAL A 62 13.36 -12.43 -20.38
C VAL A 62 12.92 -13.71 -21.09
N ALA A 63 12.94 -14.85 -20.40
CA ALA A 63 12.61 -16.14 -21.00
C ALA A 63 11.15 -16.19 -21.49
N PRO A 64 10.88 -16.89 -22.61
CA PRO A 64 9.51 -17.13 -23.07
C PRO A 64 8.75 -18.12 -22.17
N CYS A 65 9.48 -18.99 -21.46
CA CYS A 65 8.95 -19.92 -20.48
C CYS A 65 9.94 -20.03 -19.32
N ASN A 66 9.49 -19.74 -18.09
CA ASN A 66 10.36 -19.75 -16.92
C ASN A 66 10.78 -21.17 -16.53
N GLU A 67 9.89 -22.15 -16.64
CA GLU A 67 10.22 -23.55 -16.33
C GLU A 67 11.28 -24.10 -17.28
N ASP A 68 11.18 -23.78 -18.57
CA ASP A 68 12.16 -24.21 -19.57
C ASP A 68 13.52 -23.57 -19.37
N GLU A 69 13.54 -22.31 -18.99
CA GLU A 69 14.78 -21.61 -18.67
C GLU A 69 15.41 -22.14 -17.38
N GLN A 70 14.60 -22.55 -16.39
CA GLN A 70 15.11 -23.26 -15.20
C GLN A 70 15.73 -24.60 -15.61
N ASP A 71 15.02 -25.41 -16.39
CA ASP A 71 15.55 -26.67 -16.89
C ASP A 71 16.89 -26.48 -17.62
N ARG A 72 16.96 -25.47 -18.49
CA ARG A 72 18.18 -25.13 -19.23
C ARG A 72 19.32 -24.65 -18.33
N GLN A 73 19.03 -23.96 -17.23
CA GLN A 73 20.07 -23.46 -16.31
C GLN A 73 20.67 -24.55 -15.42
N TYR A 74 19.92 -25.63 -15.18
CA TYR A 74 20.33 -26.76 -14.33
C TYR A 74 20.59 -28.03 -15.12
N ASP A 75 20.62 -27.95 -16.45
CA ASP A 75 20.75 -29.08 -17.37
C ASP A 75 19.72 -30.22 -17.09
N ASN A 76 18.52 -29.85 -16.61
CA ASN A 76 17.44 -30.81 -16.40
C ASN A 76 16.86 -31.23 -17.76
N GLN A 77 16.86 -32.53 -18.05
CA GLN A 77 16.27 -33.04 -19.28
C GLN A 77 14.76 -33.21 -19.09
N ARG A 78 13.94 -32.65 -20.00
CA ARG A 78 12.47 -32.83 -19.93
C ARG A 78 12.03 -34.29 -19.96
N ASN A 79 12.82 -35.14 -20.61
CA ASN A 79 12.53 -36.56 -20.81
C ASN A 79 13.40 -37.44 -19.90
N GLU A 80 13.98 -36.89 -18.83
CA GLU A 80 14.73 -37.69 -17.87
C GLU A 80 13.80 -38.74 -17.25
N ALA A 81 14.25 -40.00 -17.24
CA ALA A 81 13.50 -41.06 -16.62
C ALA A 81 13.36 -40.77 -15.11
N PRO A 82 12.17 -40.98 -14.51
CA PRO A 82 11.99 -40.75 -13.09
C PRO A 82 12.97 -41.64 -12.29
N CYS A 83 13.55 -41.09 -11.24
CA CYS A 83 14.42 -41.86 -10.35
C CYS A 83 13.61 -43.00 -9.70
N LEU A 84 14.14 -44.22 -9.77
CA LEU A 84 13.49 -45.43 -9.27
C LEU A 84 13.98 -45.86 -7.88
N CYS A 85 14.70 -44.98 -7.15
CA CYS A 85 15.08 -45.29 -5.77
C CYS A 85 13.85 -45.33 -4.86
N SER A 86 13.93 -46.07 -3.75
CA SER A 86 12.80 -46.20 -2.81
C SER A 86 12.24 -44.86 -2.36
N THR A 87 13.11 -43.89 -2.05
CA THR A 87 12.72 -42.53 -1.64
C THR A 87 11.91 -41.80 -2.70
N CYS A 88 12.31 -41.88 -3.98
CA CYS A 88 11.60 -41.24 -5.09
C CYS A 88 10.33 -42.00 -5.49
N LEU A 89 10.25 -43.31 -5.25
CA LEU A 89 9.00 -44.06 -5.45
C LEU A 89 7.96 -43.69 -4.39
N GLU A 90 8.38 -43.53 -3.14
CA GLU A 90 7.52 -43.06 -2.04
C GLU A 90 7.13 -41.58 -2.19
N ASN A 91 8.06 -40.76 -2.68
CA ASN A 91 7.89 -39.32 -2.85
C ASN A 91 8.29 -38.89 -4.27
N PRO A 92 7.50 -39.23 -5.30
CA PRO A 92 7.84 -38.92 -6.68
C PRO A 92 7.97 -37.41 -6.89
N PRO A 93 8.93 -36.92 -7.69
CA PRO A 93 9.00 -35.51 -8.06
C PRO A 93 7.65 -35.03 -8.64
N ILE A 94 7.36 -33.74 -8.49
CA ILE A 94 6.14 -33.17 -9.08
C ILE A 94 6.26 -33.26 -10.60
N SER A 95 5.33 -33.94 -11.26
CA SER A 95 5.26 -33.98 -12.72
C SER A 95 5.00 -32.57 -13.25
N LYS A 96 5.71 -32.18 -14.32
CA LYS A 96 5.50 -30.91 -14.99
C LYS A 96 4.06 -30.77 -15.48
N ILE A 97 3.47 -29.61 -15.30
CA ILE A 97 2.12 -29.31 -15.78
C ILE A 97 2.23 -28.99 -17.28
N LEU A 98 1.44 -29.68 -18.10
CA LEU A 98 1.38 -29.45 -19.54
C LEU A 98 -0.05 -29.03 -19.95
N PRO A 99 -0.25 -27.83 -20.54
CA PRO A 99 0.77 -26.82 -20.88
C PRO A 99 1.35 -26.12 -19.63
N CYS A 100 2.55 -25.55 -19.75
CA CYS A 100 3.18 -24.78 -18.67
C CYS A 100 2.26 -23.63 -18.23
N ASN A 101 2.09 -23.46 -16.92
CA ASN A 101 1.24 -22.42 -16.32
C ASN A 101 2.04 -21.26 -15.72
N CYS A 102 3.33 -21.11 -16.06
CA CYS A 102 4.11 -19.97 -15.60
C CYS A 102 3.55 -18.66 -16.18
N SER A 103 3.86 -17.53 -15.53
CA SER A 103 3.34 -16.20 -15.91
C SER A 103 3.71 -15.72 -17.32
N ARG A 104 4.62 -16.41 -18.02
CA ARG A 104 4.97 -16.14 -19.42
C ARG A 104 4.18 -16.99 -20.42
N CYS A 105 3.91 -18.26 -20.08
CA CYS A 105 3.13 -19.17 -20.93
C CYS A 105 1.62 -18.92 -20.79
N LEU A 106 1.18 -18.58 -19.57
CA LEU A 106 -0.18 -18.22 -19.26
C LEU A 106 -0.17 -16.90 -18.47
N PRO A 107 -0.10 -15.75 -19.15
CA PRO A 107 -0.09 -14.45 -18.50
C PRO A 107 -1.26 -14.31 -17.54
N GLU A 108 -0.97 -13.91 -16.30
CA GLU A 108 -2.02 -13.63 -15.33
C GLU A 108 -2.98 -12.57 -15.90
N PRO A 109 -4.30 -12.73 -15.73
CA PRO A 109 -5.24 -11.71 -16.16
C PRO A 109 -4.89 -10.42 -15.43
N VAL A 110 -4.56 -9.37 -16.20
CA VAL A 110 -4.24 -8.06 -15.65
C VAL A 110 -5.40 -7.66 -14.75
N PRO A 111 -5.17 -7.43 -13.44
CA PRO A 111 -6.25 -7.07 -12.53
C PRO A 111 -6.98 -5.88 -13.14
N ILE A 112 -8.28 -6.05 -13.41
CA ILE A 112 -9.13 -4.94 -13.85
C ILE A 112 -8.88 -3.83 -12.83
N LYS A 113 -8.38 -2.68 -13.31
CA LYS A 113 -8.07 -1.54 -12.43
C LYS A 113 -9.35 -1.22 -11.68
N LYS A 114 -9.44 -1.66 -10.43
CA LYS A 114 -10.56 -1.29 -9.57
C LYS A 114 -10.61 0.23 -9.58
N PRO A 115 -11.80 0.85 -9.76
CA PRO A 115 -11.91 2.29 -9.70
C PRO A 115 -11.20 2.77 -8.44
N LYS A 116 -10.26 3.72 -8.58
CA LYS A 116 -9.42 4.16 -7.47
C LYS A 116 -10.36 4.61 -6.34
N PRO A 117 -10.35 3.97 -5.16
CA PRO A 117 -11.22 4.33 -4.04
C PRO A 117 -11.14 5.82 -3.68
N ARG A 118 -9.95 6.39 -3.94
CA ARG A 118 -9.59 7.77 -3.75
C ARG A 118 -10.53 8.78 -4.43
N ALA A 119 -11.12 8.48 -5.59
CA ALA A 119 -12.00 9.43 -6.27
C ALA A 119 -13.31 9.70 -5.50
N VAL A 120 -13.83 8.68 -4.81
CA VAL A 120 -15.05 8.81 -3.98
C VAL A 120 -14.74 9.54 -2.68
N ALA A 121 -13.58 9.24 -2.11
CA ALA A 121 -13.09 9.83 -0.88
C ALA A 121 -12.72 11.31 -1.02
N GLU A 122 -12.05 11.68 -2.12
CA GLU A 122 -11.69 13.07 -2.42
C GLU A 122 -12.93 13.91 -2.70
N SER A 123 -13.93 13.38 -3.41
CA SER A 123 -15.18 14.11 -3.61
C SER A 123 -15.94 14.34 -2.29
N ALA A 124 -15.94 13.36 -1.39
CA ALA A 124 -16.52 13.49 -0.06
C ALA A 124 -15.83 14.56 0.79
N ALA A 125 -14.49 14.62 0.78
CA ALA A 125 -13.74 15.64 1.52
C ALA A 125 -13.98 17.06 0.97
N LEU A 126 -14.21 17.19 -0.35
CA LEU A 126 -14.55 18.47 -0.99
C LEU A 126 -15.95 18.97 -0.59
N MET A 127 -16.85 18.09 -0.18
CA MET A 127 -18.20 18.46 0.28
C MET A 127 -18.21 19.08 1.69
N ILE A 128 -17.14 18.91 2.47
CA ILE A 128 -17.07 19.43 3.85
C ILE A 128 -16.59 20.90 3.82
N PRO A 129 -17.42 21.85 4.30
CA PRO A 129 -17.02 23.25 4.43
C PRO A 129 -15.73 23.40 5.22
N GLN A 130 -14.88 24.35 4.83
CA GLN A 130 -13.57 24.53 5.47
C GLN A 130 -13.67 24.80 6.99
N SER A 131 -14.74 25.47 7.43
CA SER A 131 -15.03 25.74 8.85
C SER A 131 -15.35 24.50 9.67
N GLU A 132 -15.78 23.42 9.03
CA GLU A 132 -16.10 22.14 9.69
C GLU A 132 -14.92 21.17 9.66
N ARG A 133 -13.86 21.48 8.92
CA ARG A 133 -12.67 20.62 8.87
C ARG A 133 -11.92 20.69 10.20
N LEU A 134 -11.29 19.57 10.55
CA LEU A 134 -10.44 19.50 11.74
C LEU A 134 -9.33 20.56 11.64
N SER A 135 -9.13 21.32 12.73
CA SER A 135 -7.97 22.21 12.84
C SER A 135 -6.68 21.39 12.95
N LYS A 136 -5.52 22.02 12.75
CA LYS A 136 -4.21 21.33 12.87
C LYS A 136 -4.00 20.65 14.22
N ALA A 137 -4.42 21.31 15.31
CA ALA A 137 -4.33 20.74 16.66
C ALA A 137 -5.24 19.51 16.82
N MET A 138 -6.46 19.59 16.29
CA MET A 138 -7.41 18.47 16.30
C MET A 138 -6.91 17.29 15.46
N HIS A 139 -6.26 17.55 14.33
CA HIS A 139 -5.65 16.52 13.49
C HIS A 139 -4.61 15.68 14.26
N VAL A 140 -3.80 16.31 15.13
CA VAL A 140 -2.78 15.59 15.90
C VAL A 140 -3.44 14.59 16.85
N ILE A 141 -4.42 15.04 17.63
CA ILE A 141 -5.12 14.20 18.61
C ILE A 141 -5.91 13.08 17.90
N ALA A 142 -6.69 13.44 16.88
CA ALA A 142 -7.46 12.46 16.12
C ALA A 142 -6.54 11.40 15.47
N LYS A 143 -5.36 11.81 14.97
CA LYS A 143 -4.36 10.89 14.42
C LYS A 143 -3.82 9.92 15.48
N GLU A 144 -3.58 10.38 16.71
CA GLU A 144 -3.17 9.51 17.82
C GLU A 144 -4.22 8.45 18.12
N HIS A 145 -5.51 8.82 18.19
CA HIS A 145 -6.59 7.83 18.33
C HIS A 145 -6.61 6.79 17.20
N MET A 146 -6.40 7.21 15.94
CA MET A 146 -6.35 6.28 14.81
C MET A 146 -5.13 5.35 14.86
N LEU A 147 -3.99 5.83 15.34
CA LEU A 147 -2.80 5.00 15.54
C LEU A 147 -2.99 3.99 16.68
N SER A 148 -3.61 4.41 17.79
CA SER A 148 -3.98 3.52 18.89
C SER A 148 -4.99 2.46 18.43
N TYR A 149 -5.97 2.83 17.60
CA TYR A 149 -6.91 1.89 17.02
C TYR A 149 -6.23 0.88 16.10
N ARG A 150 -5.26 1.32 15.28
CA ARG A 150 -4.45 0.41 14.45
C ARG A 150 -3.75 -0.64 15.30
N LEU A 151 -3.16 -0.25 16.44
CA LEU A 151 -2.52 -1.17 17.37
C LEU A 151 -3.54 -2.15 17.97
N ALA A 152 -4.69 -1.67 18.42
CA ALA A 152 -5.76 -2.53 18.93
C ALA A 152 -6.26 -3.55 17.90
N LEU A 153 -6.35 -3.17 16.62
CA LEU A 153 -6.68 -4.10 15.53
C LEU A 153 -5.64 -5.19 15.34
N PHE A 154 -4.36 -4.84 15.50
CA PHE A 154 -3.25 -5.79 15.40
C PHE A 154 -3.25 -6.75 16.58
N ASP A 155 -3.35 -6.24 17.80
CA ASP A 155 -3.34 -7.04 19.04
C ASP A 155 -4.55 -7.99 19.15
N ALA A 156 -5.68 -7.62 18.55
CA ALA A 156 -6.89 -8.45 18.55
C ALA A 156 -6.86 -9.63 17.55
N LYS A 157 -5.85 -9.72 16.67
CA LYS A 157 -5.74 -10.83 15.72
C LYS A 157 -4.83 -11.93 16.25
N ASP A 158 -5.27 -13.17 16.05
CA ASP A 158 -4.44 -14.34 16.28
C ASP A 158 -3.34 -14.42 15.21
N GLU A 159 -2.08 -14.39 15.64
CA GLU A 159 -0.88 -14.52 14.80
C GLU A 159 -0.97 -15.72 13.85
N ARG A 160 -1.62 -16.82 14.27
CA ARG A 160 -1.78 -18.02 13.44
C ARG A 160 -2.67 -17.78 12.22
N THR A 161 -3.66 -16.90 12.35
CA THR A 161 -4.65 -16.61 11.29
C THR A 161 -4.25 -15.43 10.43
N SER A 162 -3.61 -14.41 11.02
CA SER A 162 -3.18 -13.21 10.30
C SER A 162 -1.84 -13.40 9.59
N GLY A 163 -1.07 -14.43 9.95
CA GLY A 163 0.30 -14.62 9.49
C GLY A 163 1.19 -13.41 9.84
N PHE A 164 2.25 -13.21 9.04
CA PHE A 164 3.18 -12.08 9.18
C PHE A 164 2.66 -10.78 8.54
N THR A 165 1.37 -10.48 8.71
CA THR A 165 0.78 -9.25 8.15
C THR A 165 1.35 -8.02 8.88
N PRO A 166 2.01 -7.08 8.17
CA PRO A 166 2.58 -5.90 8.80
C PRO A 166 1.52 -5.03 9.48
N LEU A 167 1.89 -4.38 10.59
CA LEU A 167 1.01 -3.45 11.32
C LEU A 167 0.38 -2.37 10.43
N THR A 168 1.12 -1.89 9.43
CA THR A 168 0.66 -0.86 8.48
C THR A 168 -0.45 -1.35 7.54
N SER A 169 -0.65 -2.66 7.40
CA SER A 169 -1.69 -3.24 6.55
C SER A 169 -3.09 -3.18 7.18
N TYR A 170 -3.17 -3.12 8.52
CA TYR A 170 -4.45 -3.07 9.25
C TYR A 170 -5.20 -1.76 9.05
N LEU A 171 -4.45 -0.65 9.12
CA LEU A 171 -5.00 0.68 8.87
C LEU A 171 -3.95 1.55 8.21
N PRO A 172 -3.76 1.49 6.88
CA PRO A 172 -2.72 2.24 6.19
C PRO A 172 -2.71 3.74 6.51
N ALA A 173 -1.54 4.39 6.43
CA ALA A 173 -1.43 5.83 6.71
C ALA A 173 -2.32 6.69 5.80
N LYS A 174 -2.57 6.23 4.57
CA LYS A 174 -3.49 6.87 3.62
C LYS A 174 -4.94 6.81 4.11
N ASP A 175 -5.35 5.69 4.69
CA ASP A 175 -6.69 5.53 5.26
C ASP A 175 -6.83 6.40 6.50
N ILE A 176 -5.81 6.49 7.36
CA ILE A 176 -5.82 7.43 8.49
C ILE A 176 -6.02 8.87 8.00
N GLN A 177 -5.23 9.32 7.02
CA GLN A 177 -5.39 10.67 6.49
C GLN A 177 -6.80 10.90 5.95
N LEU A 178 -7.35 9.93 5.22
CA LEU A 178 -8.70 9.99 4.70
C LEU A 178 -9.77 10.06 5.81
N ILE A 179 -9.61 9.30 6.89
CA ILE A 179 -10.51 9.37 8.07
C ILE A 179 -10.50 10.79 8.64
N LEU A 180 -9.31 11.40 8.78
CA LEU A 180 -9.17 12.75 9.31
C LEU A 180 -9.79 13.80 8.37
N ASP A 181 -9.59 13.66 7.07
CA ASP A 181 -10.11 14.59 6.06
C ASP A 181 -11.64 14.49 5.91
N THR A 182 -12.23 13.34 6.24
CA THR A 182 -13.68 13.07 6.16
C THR A 182 -14.37 12.95 7.52
N TYR A 183 -13.69 13.37 8.59
CA TYR A 183 -14.08 13.08 9.97
C TYR A 183 -15.52 13.51 10.32
N THR A 184 -15.93 14.72 9.95
CA THR A 184 -17.28 15.23 10.22
C THR A 184 -18.36 14.45 9.48
N LEU A 185 -18.07 14.02 8.26
CA LEU A 185 -18.98 13.21 7.46
C LEU A 185 -19.19 11.82 8.10
N LEU A 186 -18.12 11.23 8.64
CA LEU A 186 -18.14 9.94 9.32
C LEU A 186 -18.95 10.00 10.62
N LEU A 187 -18.83 11.08 11.40
CA LEU A 187 -19.65 11.28 12.60
C LEU A 187 -21.13 11.47 12.26
N THR A 188 -21.43 12.26 11.22
CA THR A 188 -22.82 12.63 10.88
C THR A 188 -23.62 11.48 10.28
N ASN A 189 -22.99 10.68 9.41
CA ASN A 189 -23.70 9.65 8.64
C ASN A 189 -23.43 8.22 9.14
N GLY A 190 -22.62 8.08 10.19
CA GLY A 190 -22.33 6.81 10.86
C GLY A 190 -21.83 5.71 9.94
N GLU A 191 -22.34 4.50 10.17
CA GLU A 191 -21.85 3.25 9.57
C GLU A 191 -21.95 3.20 8.03
N LEU A 192 -22.97 3.81 7.43
CA LEU A 192 -23.16 3.75 5.97
C LEU A 192 -22.02 4.43 5.22
N GLN A 193 -21.55 5.58 5.69
CA GLN A 193 -20.39 6.24 5.07
C GLN A 193 -19.09 5.51 5.36
N ILE A 194 -18.96 4.90 6.54
CA ILE A 194 -17.81 4.05 6.88
C ILE A 194 -17.71 2.89 5.88
N CYS A 195 -18.80 2.16 5.67
CA CYS A 195 -18.87 1.05 4.71
C CYS A 195 -18.54 1.50 3.28
N ARG A 196 -19.03 2.68 2.88
CA ARG A 196 -18.79 3.22 1.53
C ARG A 196 -17.34 3.67 1.33
N ILE A 197 -16.79 4.44 2.26
CA ILE A 197 -15.45 5.04 2.15
C ILE A 197 -14.37 4.00 2.34
N PHE A 198 -14.59 3.03 3.24
CA PHE A 198 -13.63 1.98 3.59
C PHE A 198 -14.02 0.61 3.06
N ALA A 199 -14.78 0.56 1.96
CA ALA A 199 -15.14 -0.69 1.28
C ALA A 199 -13.91 -1.56 0.90
N HIS A 200 -12.73 -0.96 0.78
CA HIS A 200 -11.47 -1.65 0.50
C HIS A 200 -10.74 -2.16 1.75
N ASN A 201 -11.11 -1.72 2.95
CA ASN A 201 -10.42 -2.07 4.18
C ASN A 201 -11.29 -2.99 5.04
N ASN A 202 -11.15 -4.29 4.78
CA ASN A 202 -11.89 -5.33 5.49
C ASN A 202 -11.65 -5.32 7.01
N TYR A 203 -10.50 -4.84 7.50
CA TYR A 203 -10.23 -4.78 8.94
C TYR A 203 -11.14 -3.79 9.66
N ILE A 204 -11.42 -2.64 9.04
CA ILE A 204 -12.41 -1.68 9.55
C ILE A 204 -13.81 -2.29 9.44
N LEU A 205 -14.16 -2.89 8.29
CA LEU A 205 -15.50 -3.45 8.07
C LEU A 205 -15.85 -4.60 9.02
N TYR A 206 -14.88 -5.42 9.41
CA TYR A 206 -15.08 -6.48 10.41
C TYR A 206 -15.09 -5.97 11.85
N ASN A 207 -14.76 -4.70 12.08
CA ASN A 207 -14.73 -4.08 13.41
C ASN A 207 -15.32 -2.65 13.38
N ILE A 208 -16.49 -2.52 12.74
CA ILE A 208 -17.17 -1.21 12.59
C ILE A 208 -17.52 -0.65 13.96
N ASP A 209 -18.03 -1.47 14.88
CA ASP A 209 -18.39 -1.04 16.23
C ASP A 209 -17.19 -0.47 16.99
N GLY A 210 -16.04 -1.16 16.92
CA GLY A 210 -14.80 -0.68 17.53
C GLY A 210 -14.34 0.63 16.91
N PHE A 211 -14.44 0.76 15.59
CA PHE A 211 -14.09 1.98 14.88
C PHE A 211 -14.98 3.17 15.27
N VAL A 212 -16.31 2.96 15.30
CA VAL A 212 -17.29 3.98 15.72
C VAL A 212 -17.03 4.44 17.15
N LYS A 213 -16.72 3.52 18.07
CA LYS A 213 -16.34 3.86 19.45
C LYS A 213 -15.09 4.74 19.51
N VAL A 214 -14.09 4.47 18.67
CA VAL A 214 -12.88 5.31 18.59
C VAL A 214 -13.21 6.70 18.05
N LEU A 215 -14.06 6.82 17.03
CA LEU A 215 -14.51 8.13 16.52
C LEU A 215 -15.25 8.93 17.59
N GLN A 216 -16.18 8.30 18.32
CA GLN A 216 -16.90 8.94 19.41
C GLN A 216 -15.99 9.34 20.58
N THR A 217 -14.97 8.54 20.87
CA THR A 217 -13.98 8.87 21.91
C THR A 217 -13.14 10.07 21.50
N ALA A 218 -12.63 10.05 20.26
CA ALA A 218 -11.90 11.19 19.71
C ALA A 218 -12.77 12.46 19.69
N GLU A 219 -14.05 12.37 19.33
CA GLU A 219 -14.96 13.52 19.34
C GLU A 219 -15.05 14.20 20.71
N LYS A 220 -15.13 13.40 21.78
CA LYS A 220 -15.15 13.92 23.16
C LYS A 220 -13.85 14.67 23.50
N ASP A 221 -12.70 14.14 23.10
CA ASP A 221 -11.40 14.73 23.37
C ASP A 221 -11.13 15.98 22.50
N LEU A 222 -11.78 16.08 21.34
CA LEU A 222 -11.69 17.23 20.44
C LEU A 222 -12.64 18.38 20.85
N ALA A 223 -13.74 18.10 21.56
CA ALA A 223 -14.76 19.08 21.90
C ALA A 223 -14.22 20.35 22.61
N PRO A 224 -13.29 20.26 23.60
CA PRO A 224 -12.72 21.44 24.25
C PRO A 224 -11.96 22.35 23.27
N ILE A 225 -11.27 21.76 22.29
CA ILE A 225 -10.51 22.50 21.27
C ILE A 225 -11.45 23.20 20.30
N CYS A 226 -12.55 22.53 19.91
CA CYS A 226 -13.61 23.16 19.12
C CYS A 226 -14.16 24.41 19.82
N THR A 227 -14.54 24.30 21.09
CA THR A 227 -15.06 25.44 21.87
C THR A 227 -14.03 26.56 21.98
N ALA A 228 -12.76 26.24 22.24
CA ALA A 228 -11.70 27.24 22.32
C ALA A 228 -11.44 27.96 20.98
N ASN A 229 -11.51 27.24 19.85
CA ASN A 229 -11.35 27.82 18.53
C ASN A 229 -12.54 28.73 18.16
N GLN A 230 -13.77 28.30 18.45
CA GLN A 230 -14.98 29.10 18.25
C GLN A 230 -14.94 30.40 19.06
N GLU A 231 -14.47 30.34 20.31
CA GLU A 231 -14.36 31.54 21.14
C GLU A 231 -13.30 32.52 20.60
N LYS A 232 -12.16 32.01 20.12
CA LYS A 232 -11.13 32.85 19.48
C LYS A 232 -11.65 33.55 18.23
N GLU A 233 -12.44 32.85 17.41
CA GLU A 233 -13.07 33.45 16.23
C GLU A 233 -14.09 34.52 16.62
N ARG A 234 -14.88 34.28 17.68
CA ARG A 234 -15.85 35.25 18.20
C ARG A 234 -15.18 36.54 18.68
N VAL A 235 -14.11 36.41 19.47
CA VAL A 235 -13.31 37.54 19.94
C VAL A 235 -12.65 38.27 18.78
N GLY A 236 -12.07 37.53 17.82
CA GLY A 236 -11.44 38.11 16.63
C GLY A 236 -12.41 38.97 15.81
N ARG A 237 -13.64 38.48 15.59
CA ARG A 237 -14.68 39.25 14.88
C ARG A 237 -15.13 40.49 15.65
N ALA A 238 -15.24 40.41 16.98
CA ALA A 238 -15.58 41.56 17.81
C ALA A 238 -14.50 42.65 17.72
N THR A 239 -13.22 42.26 17.64
CA THR A 239 -12.10 43.22 17.49
C THR A 239 -11.98 43.80 16.07
N SER A 240 -12.31 43.03 15.02
CA SER A 240 -12.27 43.54 13.63
C SER A 240 -13.48 44.39 13.24
N GLY A 241 -14.58 44.28 13.99
CA GLY A 241 -15.84 44.98 13.72
C GLY A 241 -15.89 46.41 14.26
N TYR A 242 -14.87 46.89 14.97
CA TYR A 242 -14.74 48.32 15.26
C TYR A 242 -14.25 49.02 13.99
N PRO A 243 -15.09 49.80 13.29
CA PRO A 243 -14.58 50.66 12.24
C PRO A 243 -13.55 51.56 12.89
N ILE A 244 -12.33 51.55 12.34
CA ILE A 244 -11.31 52.56 12.64
C ILE A 244 -11.84 53.87 12.04
N SER A 245 -12.85 54.45 12.66
CA SER A 245 -13.41 55.74 12.33
C SER A 245 -12.42 56.78 12.84
N GLY A 246 -11.51 57.22 11.98
CA GLY A 246 -10.82 58.50 12.17
C GLY A 246 -9.35 58.47 12.58
N ALA A 247 -8.55 57.51 12.11
CA ALA A 247 -7.11 57.73 12.03
C ALA A 247 -6.77 58.30 10.64
N LEU A 248 -6.67 59.62 10.55
CA LEU A 248 -6.08 60.33 9.42
C LEU A 248 -4.69 59.72 9.15
N SER A 249 -4.52 59.09 7.98
CA SER A 249 -3.21 58.66 7.48
C SER A 249 -2.25 59.85 7.47
N PRO A 250 -1.11 59.80 8.18
CA PRO A 250 -0.02 60.70 7.86
C PRO A 250 0.55 60.24 6.52
N ASN A 251 0.44 61.10 5.51
CA ASN A 251 1.17 60.96 4.25
C ASN A 251 2.68 61.01 4.54
N TYR A 252 3.30 59.87 4.82
CA TYR A 252 4.74 59.74 4.75
C TYR A 252 5.13 59.44 3.30
N PHE A 253 5.42 60.52 2.58
CA PHE A 253 6.19 60.52 1.35
C PHE A 253 7.59 59.98 1.68
N VAL A 254 7.86 58.71 1.31
CA VAL A 254 9.22 58.19 1.33
C VAL A 254 9.88 58.65 0.03
N HIS A 255 10.66 59.73 0.12
CA HIS A 255 11.58 60.12 -0.94
C HIS A 255 12.69 59.08 -1.05
N ASN A 256 12.74 58.41 -2.19
CA ASN A 256 13.86 57.56 -2.59
C ASN A 256 14.99 58.48 -3.08
N TRP A 257 16.13 58.48 -2.39
CA TRP A 257 17.38 59.07 -2.85
C TRP A 257 18.49 58.03 -2.72
N GLY A 258 19.18 57.75 -3.83
CA GLY A 258 20.46 57.04 -3.88
C GLY A 258 20.36 55.61 -4.36
#